data_AF-A0AB38ZET4-F1
#
_entry.id   AF-A0AB38ZET4-F1
#
_cell.length_a   1.000
_cell.length_b   1.000
_cell.length_c   1.000
_cell.angle_alpha   90.00
_cell.angle_beta   90.00
_cell.angle_gamma   90.00
#
_symmetry.space_group_name_H-M   'P 1'
#
loop_
_entity.id
_entity.type
_entity.pdbx_description
1 polymer ?
#
loop_
_entity_poly.entity_id
_entity_poly.type
_entity_poly.pdbx_seq_one_letter_code
_entity_poly.pdbx_strand_id
1 'polypeptide(L)' 'MKHLLLLLFFIVSVLVVAQSHPGFVEPDEAPPGCIPAGEKCSLMSMYKCCLPAICNEITSECI' A
#
# COMPACT_ATOMS: atom_id res chain seq x y z
N MET A 1 -9.15 39.95 14.74
CA MET A 1 -9.73 38.72 15.36
C MET A 1 -10.42 37.76 14.38
N LYS A 2 -10.64 38.11 13.10
CA LYS A 2 -11.33 37.23 12.12
C LYS A 2 -10.40 36.18 11.46
N HIS A 3 -9.11 36.49 11.29
CA HIS A 3 -8.12 35.58 10.71
C HIS A 3 -7.75 34.39 11.62
N LEU A 4 -7.80 34.58 12.94
CA LEU A 4 -7.52 33.51 13.91
C LEU A 4 -8.58 32.40 13.86
N LEU A 5 -9.84 32.77 13.61
CA LEU A 5 -10.95 31.81 13.51
C LEU A 5 -10.84 30.92 12.26
N LEU A 6 -10.37 31.49 11.14
CA LEU A 6 -10.14 30.75 9.90
C LEU A 6 -8.99 29.75 10.03
N LEU A 7 -7.92 30.15 10.74
CA LEU A 7 -6.78 29.26 11.04
C LEU A 7 -7.23 28.07 11.89
N LEU A 8 -8.01 28.30 12.94
CA LEU A 8 -8.54 27.23 13.78
C LEU A 8 -9.43 26.27 12.98
N PHE A 9 -10.29 26.80 12.11
CA PHE A 9 -11.15 25.97 11.26
C PHE A 9 -10.33 25.10 10.30
N PHE A 10 -9.29 25.67 9.67
CA PHE A 10 -8.40 24.92 8.79
C PHE A 10 -7.65 23.80 9.53
N ILE A 11 -7.13 24.07 10.73
CA ILE A 11 -6.42 23.07 11.55
C ILE A 11 -7.35 21.92 11.94
N VAL A 12 -8.58 22.23 12.37
CA VAL A 12 -9.57 21.20 12.73
C VAL A 12 -9.97 20.37 11.51
N SER A 13 -10.19 20.99 10.34
CA SER A 13 -10.51 20.25 9.12
C SER A 13 -9.39 19.30 8.68
N VAL A 14 -8.12 19.73 8.76
CA VAL A 14 -6.96 18.87 8.44
C VAL A 14 -6.85 17.71 9.43
N LEU A 15 -7.07 17.96 10.72
CA LEU A 15 -6.98 16.93 11.76
C LEU A 15 -8.10 15.89 11.65
N VAL A 16 -9.30 16.29 11.23
CA VAL A 16 -10.43 15.37 10.99
C VAL A 16 -10.18 14.51 9.74
N VAL A 17 -9.62 15.10 8.66
CA VAL A 17 -9.23 14.33 7.46
C VAL A 17 -8.10 13.33 7.76
N ALA A 18 -7.17 13.67 8.66
CA ALA A 18 -6.14 12.74 9.09
C ALA A 18 -6.70 11.55 9.88
N GLN A 19 -7.82 11.73 10.60
CA GLN A 19 -8.46 10.67 11.39
C GLN A 19 -9.52 9.87 10.61
N SER A 20 -9.99 10.37 9.46
CA SER A 20 -10.96 9.66 8.60
C SER A 20 -10.33 8.62 7.69
N HIS A 21 -9.00 8.48 7.72
CA HIS A 21 -8.32 7.37 7.08
C HIS A 21 -8.12 6.28 8.16
N PRO A 22 -8.94 5.21 8.14
CA PRO A 22 -8.74 4.11 9.06
C PRO A 22 -7.40 3.44 8.72
N GLY A 23 -6.44 3.57 9.64
CA GLY A 23 -5.16 2.89 9.58
C GLY A 23 -4.18 3.49 8.59
N PHE A 24 -3.32 4.38 9.07
CA PHE A 24 -1.91 4.21 8.74
C PHE A 24 -1.49 2.91 9.43
N VAL A 25 -1.74 1.79 8.75
CA VAL A 25 -1.00 0.56 9.00
C VAL A 25 0.44 0.98 8.70
N GLU A 26 1.24 1.18 9.75
CA GLU A 26 2.68 0.94 9.63
C GLU A 26 2.82 -0.27 8.71
N PRO A 27 3.59 -0.23 7.61
CA PRO A 27 3.85 -1.43 6.86
C PRO A 27 4.57 -2.38 7.82
N ASP A 28 3.76 -3.15 8.55
CA ASP A 28 4.04 -4.43 9.15
C ASP A 28 4.98 -5.08 8.16
N GLU A 29 6.22 -5.29 8.58
CA GLU A 29 7.27 -5.84 7.75
C GLU A 29 6.71 -7.06 7.04
N ALA A 30 6.24 -6.83 5.81
CA ALA A 30 5.25 -7.72 5.22
C ALA A 30 5.92 -9.09 5.12
N PRO A 31 5.30 -10.16 5.64
CA PRO A 31 5.86 -11.50 5.54
C PRO A 31 6.17 -11.73 4.05
N PRO A 32 7.33 -12.32 3.71
CA PRO A 32 8.00 -12.17 2.41
C PRO A 32 6.98 -12.01 1.29
N GLY A 33 6.76 -10.74 0.91
CA GLY A 33 5.60 -10.34 0.14
C GLY A 33 5.44 -11.18 -1.12
N CYS A 34 4.22 -11.61 -1.42
CA CYS A 34 3.99 -12.28 -2.69
C CYS A 34 4.33 -11.33 -3.86
N ILE A 35 4.76 -11.91 -4.99
CA ILE A 35 5.17 -11.14 -6.16
C ILE A 35 3.89 -10.58 -6.85
N PRO A 36 3.76 -9.26 -7.06
CA PRO A 36 2.59 -8.67 -7.72
C PRO A 36 2.42 -9.18 -9.15
N ALA A 37 1.21 -9.09 -9.70
CA ALA A 37 1.00 -9.35 -11.13
C ALA A 37 1.80 -8.34 -11.98
N GLY A 38 2.43 -8.83 -13.06
CA GLY A 38 3.31 -8.06 -13.93
C GLY A 38 4.76 -7.93 -13.42
N GLU A 39 5.05 -8.39 -12.21
CA GLU A 39 6.42 -8.44 -11.69
C GLU A 39 7.11 -9.76 -12.01
N LYS A 40 8.44 -9.74 -12.03
CA LYS A 40 9.23 -10.91 -12.38
C LYS A 40 9.16 -11.98 -11.30
N CYS A 41 8.93 -13.21 -11.72
CA CYS A 41 8.90 -14.38 -10.86
C CYS A 41 9.96 -15.39 -11.27
N SER A 42 10.39 -16.21 -10.31
CA SER A 42 11.25 -17.36 -10.55
C SER A 42 10.77 -18.51 -9.68
N LEU A 43 10.65 -19.71 -10.26
CA LEU A 43 10.34 -20.92 -9.49
C LEU A 43 11.39 -21.27 -8.44
N MET A 44 12.61 -20.74 -8.59
CA MET A 44 13.68 -20.90 -7.61
C MET A 44 13.65 -19.82 -6.51
N SER A 45 12.79 -18.81 -6.66
CA SER A 45 12.60 -17.77 -5.65
C SER A 45 11.78 -18.33 -4.48
N MET A 46 12.13 -17.94 -3.25
CA MET A 46 11.30 -18.24 -2.09
C MET A 46 9.95 -17.50 -2.10
N TYR A 47 9.80 -16.54 -3.02
CA TYR A 47 8.60 -15.72 -3.17
C TYR A 47 7.70 -16.29 -4.28
N LYS A 48 6.42 -16.47 -3.95
CA LYS A 48 5.38 -16.89 -4.91
C LYS A 48 4.59 -15.67 -5.39
N CYS A 49 4.00 -15.76 -6.58
CA CYS A 49 3.05 -14.75 -7.07
C CYS A 49 1.86 -14.60 -6.12
N CYS A 50 1.34 -13.38 -6.01
CA CYS A 50 0.11 -13.12 -5.28
C CYS A 50 -1.07 -13.78 -5.98
N LEU A 51 -1.94 -14.46 -5.24
CA LEU A 51 -3.18 -14.99 -5.79
C LEU A 51 -4.03 -13.85 -6.37
N PRO A 52 -4.69 -14.05 -7.53
CA PRO A 52 -4.80 -15.29 -8.31
C PRO A 52 -3.69 -15.51 -9.35
N ALA A 53 -2.64 -14.69 -9.38
CA ALA A 53 -1.59 -14.77 -10.39
C ALA A 53 -0.68 -16.00 -10.19
N ILE A 54 -0.18 -16.54 -11.30
CA ILE A 54 0.78 -17.65 -11.33
C ILE A 54 2.07 -17.22 -12.03
N CYS A 55 3.18 -17.88 -11.69
CA CYS A 55 4.44 -17.59 -12.35
C CYS A 55 4.48 -18.23 -13.74
N ASN A 56 4.50 -17.41 -14.79
CA ASN A 56 4.71 -17.90 -16.15
C ASN A 56 6.20 -18.13 -16.41
N GLU A 57 6.61 -19.40 -16.55
CA GLU A 57 8.00 -19.77 -16.77
C GLU A 57 8.57 -19.27 -18.11
N ILE A 58 7.69 -19.00 -19.09
CA ILE A 58 8.11 -18.55 -20.43
C ILE A 58 8.57 -17.09 -20.38
N THR A 59 7.80 -16.22 -19.70
CA THR A 59 8.11 -14.79 -19.60
C THR A 59 8.82 -14.42 -18.29
N SER A 60 8.88 -15.34 -17.32
CA SER A 60 9.36 -15.11 -15.96
C SER A 60 8.61 -13.97 -15.25
N GLU A 61 7.29 -13.92 -15.43
CA GLU A 61 6.41 -12.88 -14.88
C GLU A 61 5.18 -13.51 -14.21
N CYS A 62 4.67 -12.85 -13.16
CA CYS A 62 3.39 -13.22 -12.57
C CYS A 62 2.24 -12.72 -13.44
N ILE A 63 1.40 -13.64 -13.93
CA ILE A 63 0.25 -13.34 -14.78
C ILE A 63 -1.04 -13.97 -14.25
#